data_AF-A0A6M3XZT5-F1
#
_entry.id   AF-A0A6M3XZT5-F1
#
_cell.length_a   1.000
_cell.length_b   1.000
_cell.length_c   1.000
_cell.angle_alpha   90.00
_cell.angle_beta   90.00
_cell.angle_gamma   90.00
#
_symmetry.space_group_name_H-M   'P 1'
#
loop_
_entity.id
_entity.type
_entity.pdbx_description
1 polymer ?
#
loop_
_entity_poly.entity_id
_entity_poly.type
_entity_poly.pdbx_seq_one_letter_code
_entity_poly.pdbx_strand_id
1 'polypeptide(L)'
;MHNFSVIYRNYGHWDIVNNEGRVFRIRGGPGKYCVIDERSRPGFKTTFKTMGMCMAYICDDLMFELIVADGQNPTIIEAWNV
;
A
#
# COMPACT_ATOMS: atom_id res chain seq x y z
N MET A 1 5.39 -8.32 -13.87
CA MET A 1 5.07 -6.90 -13.64
C MET A 1 3.75 -6.81 -12.88
N HIS A 2 3.83 -6.60 -11.56
CA HIS A 2 2.65 -6.32 -10.75
C HIS A 2 2.33 -4.82 -10.86
N ASN A 3 1.58 -4.47 -11.90
CA ASN A 3 1.01 -3.14 -11.99
C ASN A 3 -0.16 -3.03 -11.01
N PHE A 4 -0.28 -1.90 -10.34
CA PHE A 4 -1.49 -1.56 -9.61
C PHE A 4 -2.16 -0.34 -10.25
N SER A 5 -3.44 -0.18 -9.95
CA SER A 5 -4.23 0.97 -10.36
C SER A 5 -5.01 1.52 -9.17
N VAL A 6 -5.19 2.83 -9.16
CA VAL A 6 -5.94 3.54 -8.13
C VAL A 6 -7.26 3.99 -8.74
N ILE A 7 -8.36 3.57 -8.15
CA ILE A 7 -9.72 3.90 -8.62
C ILE A 7 -10.38 4.82 -7.61
N TYR A 8 -10.70 6.04 -8.05
CA TYR A 8 -11.58 6.94 -7.31
C TYR A 8 -13.03 6.46 -7.41
N ARG A 9 -13.74 6.42 -6.28
CA ARG A 9 -15.17 6.07 -6.24
C ARG A 9 -16.03 7.25 -5.84
N ASN A 10 -15.71 7.83 -4.68
CA ASN A 10 -16.33 9.03 -4.15
C ASN A 10 -15.44 9.63 -3.06
N TYR A 11 -15.86 10.74 -2.46
CA TYR A 11 -15.06 11.44 -1.46
C TYR A 11 -14.62 10.52 -0.32
N GLY A 12 -13.30 10.38 -0.19
CA GLY A 12 -12.68 9.53 0.82
C GLY A 12 -12.83 8.03 0.60
N HIS A 13 -13.23 7.61 -0.60
CA HIS A 13 -13.31 6.22 -1.01
C HIS A 13 -12.46 5.99 -2.24
N TRP A 14 -11.43 5.16 -2.06
CA TRP A 14 -10.53 4.73 -3.13
C TRP A 14 -10.34 3.22 -3.06
N ASP A 15 -10.22 2.58 -4.22
CA ASP A 15 -9.84 1.18 -4.34
C ASP A 15 -8.46 1.11 -4.98
N ILE A 16 -7.59 0.25 -4.46
CA ILE A 16 -6.30 -0.07 -5.06
C ILE A 16 -6.42 -1.51 -5.57
N VAL A 17 -6.21 -1.68 -6.87
CA VAL A 17 -6.40 -2.95 -7.56
C VAL A 17 -5.12 -3.37 -8.26
N ASN A 18 -4.87 -4.68 -8.33
CA ASN A 18 -3.84 -5.29 -9.16
C ASN A 18 -4.50 -6.31 -10.10
N ASN A 19 -3.69 -7.13 -10.78
CA ASN A 19 -4.18 -8.16 -11.70
C ASN A 19 -5.06 -9.25 -11.04
N GLU A 20 -4.99 -9.40 -9.71
CA GLU A 20 -5.74 -10.39 -8.94
C GLU A 20 -7.04 -9.83 -8.35
N GLY A 21 -7.26 -8.51 -8.46
CA GLY A 21 -8.45 -7.82 -7.97
C GLY A 21 -8.11 -6.69 -7.02
N ARG A 22 -9.00 -6.40 -6.05
CA ARG A 22 -8.81 -5.33 -5.08
C ARG A 22 -7.92 -5.79 -3.93
N VAL A 23 -6.78 -5.12 -3.77
CA VAL A 23 -5.80 -5.39 -2.72
C VAL A 23 -6.00 -4.49 -1.50
N PHE A 24 -6.31 -3.21 -1.72
CA PHE A 24 -6.63 -2.29 -0.63
C PHE A 24 -7.88 -1.48 -0.94
N ARG A 25 -8.53 -1.02 0.13
CA ARG A 25 -9.52 0.05 0.04
C ARG A 25 -9.20 1.14 1.06
N ILE A 26 -9.39 2.39 0.66
CA ILE A 26 -9.35 3.54 1.54
C ILE A 26 -10.79 3.99 1.82
N ARG A 27 -11.08 4.29 3.09
CA ARG A 27 -12.34 4.89 3.55
C ARG A 27 -12.06 6.04 4.50
N GLY A 28 -13.00 6.98 4.61
CA GLY A 28 -12.98 8.01 5.65
C GLY A 28 -12.90 9.43 5.09
N GLY A 29 -12.34 10.35 5.87
CA GLY A 29 -12.27 11.76 5.51
C GLY A 29 -11.09 12.46 6.19
N PRO A 30 -10.91 13.77 5.98
CA PRO A 30 -9.82 14.53 6.55
C PRO A 30 -9.70 14.32 8.07
N GLY A 31 -8.51 13.95 8.54
CA GLY A 31 -8.25 13.65 9.94
C GLY A 31 -8.54 12.21 10.36
N LYS A 32 -9.27 11.43 9.55
CA LYS A 32 -9.63 10.05 9.87
C LYS A 32 -9.88 9.20 8.62
N TYR A 33 -8.80 8.86 7.92
CA TYR A 33 -8.79 7.85 6.89
C TYR A 33 -8.45 6.47 7.47
N CYS A 34 -8.87 5.42 6.77
CA CYS A 34 -8.65 4.03 7.09
C CYS A 34 -8.26 3.29 5.81
N VAL A 35 -7.11 2.64 5.82
CA VAL A 35 -6.68 1.65 4.83
C VAL A 35 -7.12 0.28 5.31
N ILE A 36 -7.77 -0.48 4.44
CA ILE A 36 -8.19 -1.86 4.69
C ILE A 36 -7.45 -2.73 3.68
N ASP A 37 -6.62 -3.63 4.18
CA ASP A 37 -6.00 -4.68 3.37
C ASP A 37 -7.02 -5.77 3.11
N GLU A 38 -7.35 -6.01 1.84
CA GLU A 38 -8.33 -7.02 1.42
C GLU A 38 -7.68 -8.35 0.99
N ARG A 39 -6.35 -8.43 0.99
CA ARG A 39 -5.61 -9.67 0.74
C ARG A 39 -5.71 -10.63 1.95
N SER A 40 -5.89 -10.08 3.15
CA SER A 40 -6.15 -10.84 4.37
C SER A 40 -7.64 -10.83 4.75
N ARG A 41 -8.14 -11.90 5.40
CA ARG A 41 -9.49 -11.93 6.02
C ARG A 41 -9.34 -12.10 7.53
N PRO A 42 -10.01 -11.30 8.38
CA PRO A 42 -11.07 -10.32 8.10
C PRO A 42 -10.63 -8.94 7.54
N GLY A 43 -9.38 -8.81 7.09
CA GLY A 43 -8.81 -7.60 6.50
C GLY A 43 -8.23 -6.69 7.56
N PHE A 44 -6.91 -6.48 7.52
CA PHE A 44 -6.21 -5.61 8.46
C PHE A 44 -6.58 -4.14 8.21
N LYS A 45 -6.73 -3.36 9.29
CA LYS A 45 -7.16 -1.96 9.21
C LYS A 45 -6.15 -1.05 9.90
N THR A 46 -5.71 -0.03 9.18
CA THR A 46 -4.79 0.99 9.70
C THR A 46 -5.36 2.37 9.43
N THR A 47 -5.27 3.26 10.42
CA THR A 47 -5.82 4.63 10.31
C THR A 47 -4.73 5.67 10.08
N PHE A 48 -5.08 6.71 9.32
CA PHE A 48 -4.17 7.79 8.96
C PHE A 48 -4.88 9.14 8.95
N LYS A 49 -4.11 10.22 9.13
CA LYS A 49 -4.65 11.58 9.16
C LYS A 49 -5.02 12.10 7.76
N THR A 50 -4.26 11.71 6.74
CA THR A 50 -4.40 12.26 5.37
C THR A 50 -4.40 11.15 4.33
N MET A 51 -4.99 11.43 3.17
CA MET A 51 -4.97 10.54 2.00
C MET A 51 -3.53 10.25 1.54
N GLY A 52 -2.65 11.25 1.59
CA GLY A 52 -1.24 11.08 1.22
C GLY A 52 -0.53 10.04 2.08
N MET A 53 -0.79 10.01 3.39
CA MET A 53 -0.23 8.99 4.28
C MET A 53 -0.78 7.58 3.97
N CYS A 54 -2.06 7.48 3.62
CA CYS A 54 -2.63 6.20 3.17
C CYS A 54 -1.92 5.69 1.91
N MET A 55 -1.72 6.56 0.92
CA MET A 55 -1.07 6.17 -0.33
C MET A 55 0.41 5.84 -0.13
N ALA A 56 1.13 6.60 0.71
CA ALA A 56 2.53 6.29 1.05
C ALA A 56 2.65 4.90 1.68
N TYR A 57 1.82 4.59 2.68
CA TYR A 57 1.79 3.27 3.31
C TYR A 57 1.53 2.13 2.31
N ILE A 58 0.56 2.32 1.41
CA ILE A 58 0.22 1.30 0.39
C ILE A 58 1.36 1.14 -0.62
N CYS A 59 1.94 2.25 -1.10
CA CYS A 59 3.06 2.20 -2.03
C CYS A 59 4.27 1.50 -1.41
N ASP A 60 4.62 1.82 -0.16
CA ASP A 60 5.73 1.18 0.55
C ASP A 60 5.52 -0.33 0.68
N ASP A 61 4.31 -0.77 1.04
CA ASP A 61 3.94 -2.18 1.13
C ASP A 61 4.07 -2.90 -0.22
N LEU A 62 3.49 -2.34 -1.29
CA LEU A 62 3.55 -2.91 -2.63
C LEU A 62 4.98 -2.93 -3.22
N MET A 63 5.80 -1.92 -2.92
CA MET A 63 7.21 -1.89 -3.32
C MET A 63 8.03 -2.93 -2.57
N PHE A 64 7.79 -3.11 -1.26
CA PHE A 64 8.49 -4.12 -0.48
C PHE A 64 8.16 -5.54 -0.96
N GLU A 65 6.89 -5.80 -1.29
CA GLU A 65 6.49 -7.07 -1.90
C GLU A 65 7.21 -7.35 -3.22
N LEU A 66 7.39 -6.33 -4.08
CA LEU A 66 8.18 -6.45 -5.30
C LEU A 66 9.64 -6.82 -5.01
N ILE A 67 10.29 -6.17 -4.04
CA ILE A 67 11.68 -6.47 -3.65
C ILE A 67 11.82 -7.92 -3.19
N VAL A 68 10.87 -8.41 -2.38
CA VAL A 68 10.88 -9.80 -1.87
C VAL A 68 10.61 -10.81 -3.00
N ALA A 69 9.66 -10.52 -3.89
CA ALA A 69 9.28 -11.42 -4.98
C ALA A 69 10.36 -11.54 -6.07
N ASP A 70 11.01 -10.43 -6.44
CA ASP A 70 12.03 -10.40 -7.49
C ASP A 70 13.39 -10.93 -7.03
N GLY A 71 13.53 -11.34 -5.77
CA GLY A 71 14.74 -11.98 -5.25
C GLY A 71 16.01 -11.19 -5.56
N GLN A 72 15.92 -9.85 -5.55
CA GLN A 72 17.12 -9.04 -5.74
C GLN A 72 18.03 -9.31 -4.56
N ASN A 73 19.18 -9.94 -4.82
CA ASN A 73 20.29 -9.94 -3.87
C ASN A 73 20.50 -8.49 -3.46
N PRO A 74 20.21 -8.09 -2.20
CA PRO A 74 20.41 -6.72 -1.79
C PRO A 74 21.88 -6.43 -2.03
N THR A 75 22.19 -5.50 -2.94
CA THR A 75 23.52 -4.89 -2.97
C THR A 75 23.66 -4.20 -1.63
N ILE A 76 24.31 -4.90 -0.70
CA ILE A 76 24.71 -4.38 0.60
C ILE A 76 25.46 -3.09 0.28
N ILE A 77 24.83 -1.95 0.54
CA ILE A 77 25.55 -0.68 0.53
C ILE A 77 26.52 -0.83 1.69
N GLU A 78 27.80 -0.95 1.37
CA GLU A 78 28.88 -1.21 2.31
C GLU A 78 28.72 -0.30 3.53
N ALA A 79 28.83 -0.90 4.71
CA ALA A 79 28.81 -0.20 5.97
C ALA A 79 29.93 0.84 5.97
N TRP A 80 29.57 2.11 5.78
CA TRP A 80 30.47 3.20 6.13
C TRP A 80 30.58 3.18 7.66
N ASN A 81 31.74 2.73 8.14
CA ASN A 81 32.17 2.78 9.53
C ASN A 81 31.70 4.06 10.22
N VAL A 82 30.89 3.90 11.27
CA VAL A 82 30.80 4.87 12.37
C VAL A 82 31.67 4.36 13.50
#